data_AF-A0A2D4KX66-F1
#
_entry.id   AF-A0A2D4KX66-F1
#
_cell.length_a   1.000
_cell.length_b   1.000
_cell.length_c   1.000
_cell.angle_alpha   90.00
_cell.angle_beta   90.00
_cell.angle_gamma   90.00
#
_symmetry.space_group_name_H-M   'P 1'
#
loop_
_entity.id
_entity.type
_entity.pdbx_description
1 polymer ?
#
loop_
_entity_poly.entity_id
_entity_poly.type
_entity_poly.pdbx_seq_one_letter_code
_entity_poly.pdbx_strand_id
1 'polypeptide(L)'
;PDIIDPAILRPGRLDQLIYIPLPDEKSRVAILKANLRKSPVAKDVDLEFLAKMTNGFSGADLTEICQRACKLAIRESIESEIRRERERQTNPSAMEVEEDDPVPEIRRDHFEEAMRFARRSVSDNDIRKYEMFAQTLQQSRGFGSFRFPSGNQGGAGPSQGTGGSGGGNVYSED
;
A
#
# COMPACT_ATOMS: atom_id res chain seq x y z
N PRO A 1 -3.35 15.39 4.45
CA PRO A 1 -1.90 15.27 4.82
C PRO A 1 -1.26 16.59 5.27
N ASP A 2 -1.91 17.70 4.92
CA ASP A 2 -1.76 19.10 5.30
C ASP A 2 -2.11 19.46 6.76
N ILE A 3 -2.77 18.58 7.51
CA ILE A 3 -3.23 18.86 8.89
C ILE A 3 -2.33 18.30 10.00
N ILE A 4 -1.15 17.74 9.67
CA ILE A 4 -0.22 17.21 10.69
C ILE A 4 0.54 18.38 11.34
N ASP A 5 0.49 18.48 12.67
CA ASP A 5 1.21 19.52 13.42
C ASP A 5 2.74 19.37 13.26
N PRO A 6 3.43 20.39 12.71
CA PRO A 6 4.89 20.38 12.58
C PRO A 6 5.63 20.16 13.90
N ALA A 7 5.03 20.48 15.05
CA ALA A 7 5.62 20.24 16.36
C ALA A 7 5.87 18.75 16.64
N ILE A 8 5.12 17.83 16.02
CA ILE A 8 5.31 16.39 16.18
C ILE A 8 6.55 15.89 15.41
N LEU A 9 7.00 16.63 14.39
CA LEU A 9 8.14 16.28 13.53
C LEU A 9 9.49 16.84 14.02
N ARG A 10 9.51 17.53 15.16
CA ARG A 10 10.74 18.06 15.77
C ARG A 10 11.63 16.90 16.26
N PRO A 11 12.96 17.00 16.12
CA PRO A 11 13.89 15.99 16.67
C PRO A 11 13.61 15.63 18.14
N GLY A 12 13.57 14.33 18.44
CA GLY A 12 13.18 13.75 19.73
C GLY A 12 11.71 13.29 19.84
N ARG A 13 10.95 13.26 18.73
CA ARG A 13 9.54 12.82 18.65
C ARG A 13 9.33 11.85 17.47
N LEU A 14 8.43 12.15 16.53
CA LEU A 14 8.30 11.40 15.27
C LEU A 14 9.37 11.88 14.30
N ASP A 15 10.59 11.42 14.57
CA ASP A 15 11.79 11.90 13.90
C ASP A 15 11.87 11.47 12.44
N GLN A 16 11.17 10.38 12.07
CA GLN A 16 11.15 9.85 10.70
C GLN A 16 9.74 9.86 10.14
N LEU A 17 9.56 10.60 9.05
CA LEU A 17 8.34 10.55 8.27
C LEU A 17 8.57 9.69 7.04
N ILE A 18 7.89 8.55 6.99
CA ILE A 18 8.02 7.54 5.94
C ILE A 18 6.77 7.59 5.07
N TYR A 19 6.95 7.84 3.77
CA TYR A 19 5.85 7.77 2.81
C TYR A 19 5.63 6.33 2.35
N ILE A 20 4.39 5.85 2.43
CA ILE A 20 3.96 4.54 1.95
C ILE A 20 3.05 4.75 0.73
N PRO A 21 3.54 4.51 -0.50
CA PRO A 21 2.75 4.72 -1.72
C PRO A 21 1.71 3.61 -1.94
N LEU A 22 0.87 3.80 -2.96
CA LEU A 22 0.05 2.70 -3.50
C LEU A 22 0.96 1.59 -4.08
N PRO A 23 0.50 0.33 -4.03
CA PRO A 23 1.31 -0.80 -4.49
C PRO A 23 1.52 -0.78 -6.01
N ASP A 24 2.78 -0.95 -6.43
CA ASP A 24 3.15 -1.25 -7.81
C ASP A 24 2.68 -2.65 -8.23
N GLU A 25 2.77 -2.99 -9.52
CA GLU A 25 2.30 -4.29 -10.02
C GLU A 25 2.91 -5.48 -9.26
N LYS A 26 4.21 -5.43 -8.95
CA LYS A 26 4.89 -6.48 -8.19
C LYS A 26 4.38 -6.56 -6.75
N SER A 27 4.18 -5.42 -6.09
CA SER A 27 3.60 -5.38 -4.74
C SER A 27 2.16 -5.87 -4.75
N ARG A 28 1.37 -5.60 -5.78
CA ARG A 28 0.00 -6.12 -5.91
C ARG A 28 0.00 -7.65 -6.00
N VAL A 29 0.88 -8.24 -6.80
CA VAL A 29 1.06 -9.71 -6.84
C VAL A 29 1.44 -10.24 -5.44
N ALA A 30 2.38 -9.59 -4.76
CA ALA A 30 2.81 -10.01 -3.42
C ALA A 30 1.67 -9.91 -2.38
N ILE A 31 0.86 -8.85 -2.44
CA ILE A 31 -0.30 -8.65 -1.56
C ILE A 31 -1.35 -9.74 -1.82
N LEU A 32 -1.68 -10.01 -3.09
CA LEU A 32 -2.60 -11.08 -3.47
C LEU A 32 -2.12 -12.45 -2.96
N LYS A 33 -0.83 -12.78 -3.18
CA LYS A 33 -0.21 -14.01 -2.66
C LYS A 33 -0.22 -14.08 -1.14
N ALA A 34 0.04 -12.96 -0.45
CA ALA A 34 0.02 -12.91 1.01
C ALA A 34 -1.39 -13.12 1.58
N ASN A 35 -2.40 -12.49 0.97
CA ASN A 35 -3.80 -12.64 1.36
C ASN A 35 -4.31 -14.07 1.14
N LEU A 36 -3.89 -14.70 0.04
CA LEU A 36 -4.33 -16.04 -0.36
C LEU A 36 -3.47 -17.17 0.20
N ARG A 37 -2.40 -16.87 0.96
CA ARG A 37 -1.42 -17.86 1.45
C ARG A 37 -2.03 -19.01 2.25
N LYS A 38 -3.16 -18.77 2.93
CA LYS A 38 -3.86 -19.77 3.76
C LYS A 38 -5.19 -20.21 3.14
N SER A 39 -5.46 -19.82 1.90
CA SER A 39 -6.71 -20.11 1.21
C SER A 39 -6.47 -21.17 0.12
N PRO A 40 -7.38 -22.13 -0.05
CA PRO A 40 -7.32 -23.07 -1.17
C PRO A 40 -7.68 -22.30 -2.45
N VAL A 41 -6.69 -22.05 -3.31
CA VAL A 41 -6.87 -21.37 -4.60
C VAL A 41 -6.56 -22.34 -5.71
N ALA A 42 -7.46 -22.41 -6.70
CA ALA A 42 -7.29 -23.31 -7.82
C ALA A 42 -6.14 -22.85 -8.74
N LYS A 43 -5.53 -23.81 -9.45
CA LYS A 43 -4.36 -23.56 -10.31
C LYS A 43 -4.66 -22.72 -11.55
N ASP A 44 -5.93 -22.50 -11.86
CA ASP A 44 -6.42 -21.70 -12.98
C ASP A 44 -6.44 -20.19 -12.69
N VAL A 45 -6.15 -19.78 -11.45
CA VAL A 45 -6.13 -18.37 -11.03
C VAL A 45 -4.75 -17.74 -11.32
N ASP A 46 -4.74 -16.83 -12.30
CA ASP A 46 -3.56 -16.02 -12.63
C ASP A 46 -3.53 -14.71 -11.81
N LEU A 47 -2.70 -14.69 -10.76
CA LEU A 47 -2.55 -13.53 -9.87
C LEU A 47 -1.76 -12.39 -10.52
N GLU A 48 -0.85 -12.70 -11.44
CA GLU A 48 -0.10 -11.73 -12.22
C GLU A 48 -1.03 -10.96 -13.17
N PHE A 49 -1.98 -11.66 -13.80
CA PHE A 49 -3.02 -11.01 -14.59
C PHE A 49 -3.93 -10.13 -13.73
N LEU A 50 -4.36 -10.62 -12.56
CA LEU A 50 -5.18 -9.83 -11.63
C LEU A 50 -4.47 -8.55 -11.17
N ALA A 51 -3.16 -8.63 -10.92
CA ALA A 51 -2.34 -7.47 -10.58
C ALA A 51 -2.27 -6.43 -11.70
N LYS A 52 -2.25 -6.85 -12.98
CA LYS A 52 -2.28 -5.92 -14.12
C LYS A 52 -3.61 -5.17 -14.21
N MET A 53 -4.73 -5.83 -13.91
CA MET A 53 -6.07 -5.24 -13.99
C MET A 53 -6.41 -4.32 -12.81
N THR A 54 -5.68 -4.40 -11.71
CA THR A 54 -5.95 -3.67 -10.46
C THR A 54 -5.05 -2.44 -10.29
N ASN A 55 -4.72 -1.74 -11.39
CA ASN A 55 -3.91 -0.53 -11.28
C ASN A 55 -4.61 0.57 -10.47
N GLY A 56 -3.87 1.18 -9.53
CA GLY A 56 -4.39 2.21 -8.64
C GLY A 56 -5.31 1.69 -7.52
N PHE A 57 -5.35 0.37 -7.29
CA PHE A 57 -6.01 -0.23 -6.14
C PHE A 57 -5.10 -0.13 -4.90
N SER A 58 -5.72 0.13 -3.75
CA SER A 58 -5.02 0.03 -2.47
C SER A 58 -4.84 -1.42 -2.04
N GLY A 59 -3.96 -1.68 -1.06
CA GLY A 59 -3.85 -3.02 -0.47
C GLY A 59 -5.14 -3.51 0.17
N ALA A 60 -5.99 -2.60 0.66
CA ALA A 60 -7.30 -2.94 1.20
C ALA A 60 -8.26 -3.38 0.08
N ASP A 61 -8.26 -2.68 -1.06
CA ASP A 61 -9.12 -3.00 -2.20
C ASP A 61 -8.77 -4.40 -2.76
N LEU A 62 -7.47 -4.75 -2.83
CA LEU A 62 -7.03 -6.10 -3.22
C LEU A 62 -7.49 -7.17 -2.22
N THR A 63 -7.45 -6.85 -0.93
CA THR A 63 -7.91 -7.75 0.13
C THR A 63 -9.42 -7.98 0.03
N GLU A 64 -10.18 -6.93 -0.28
CA GLU A 64 -11.62 -7.01 -0.50
C GLU A 64 -11.96 -7.96 -1.66
N ILE A 65 -11.23 -7.87 -2.78
CA ILE A 65 -11.40 -8.78 -3.92
C ILE A 65 -11.21 -10.24 -3.46
N CYS A 66 -10.12 -10.54 -2.74
CA CYS A 66 -9.86 -11.89 -2.24
C CYS A 66 -10.96 -12.38 -1.28
N GLN A 67 -11.41 -11.52 -0.37
CA GLN A 67 -12.48 -11.86 0.57
C GLN A 67 -13.81 -12.13 -0.15
N ARG A 68 -14.11 -11.36 -1.19
CA ARG A 68 -15.34 -11.51 -1.98
C ARG A 68 -15.32 -12.79 -2.80
N ALA A 69 -14.21 -13.09 -3.47
CA ALA A 69 -14.03 -14.36 -4.18
C ALA A 69 -14.16 -15.56 -3.23
N CYS A 70 -13.57 -15.48 -2.03
CA CYS A 70 -13.70 -16.51 -0.99
C CYS A 70 -15.17 -16.70 -0.54
N LYS A 71 -15.91 -15.61 -0.31
CA LYS A 71 -17.34 -15.68 0.05
C LYS A 71 -18.19 -16.32 -1.05
N LEU A 72 -17.88 -16.05 -2.32
CA LEU A 72 -18.56 -16.67 -3.45
C LEU A 72 -18.31 -18.18 -3.50
N ALA A 73 -17.05 -18.61 -3.31
CA ALA A 73 -16.69 -20.02 -3.25
C ALA A 73 -17.39 -20.75 -2.09
N ILE A 74 -17.43 -20.14 -0.90
CA ILE A 74 -18.16 -20.70 0.26
C ILE A 74 -19.66 -20.83 -0.06
N ARG A 75 -20.25 -19.80 -0.67
CA ARG A 75 -21.66 -19.82 -1.04
C ARG A 75 -21.98 -20.93 -2.04
N GLU A 76 -21.13 -21.10 -3.07
CA GLU A 76 -21.28 -22.18 -4.04
C GLU A 76 -21.19 -23.56 -3.38
N SER A 77 -20.22 -23.75 -2.48
CA SER A 77 -20.06 -25.01 -1.73
C SER A 77 -21.32 -25.37 -0.94
N ILE A 78 -21.87 -24.40 -0.20
CA ILE A 78 -23.10 -24.61 0.58
C ILE A 78 -24.29 -24.92 -0.33
N GLU A 79 -24.45 -24.21 -1.45
CA GLU A 79 -25.53 -24.44 -2.41
C GLU A 79 -25.41 -25.82 -3.10
N SER A 80 -24.20 -26.28 -3.37
CA SER A 80 -23.91 -27.61 -3.92
C SER A 80 -24.25 -28.72 -2.93
N GLU A 81 -23.84 -28.58 -1.67
CA GLU A 81 -24.12 -29.56 -0.61
C GLU A 81 -25.64 -29.72 -0.37
N ILE A 82 -26.38 -28.61 -0.30
CA ILE A 82 -27.84 -28.62 -0.18
C ILE A 82 -28.50 -29.33 -1.37
N ARG A 83 -27.96 -29.15 -2.59
CA ARG A 83 -28.48 -29.81 -3.80
C ARG A 83 -28.24 -31.32 -3.76
N ARG A 84 -27.01 -31.74 -3.43
CA ARG A 84 -26.63 -33.16 -3.29
C ARG A 84 -27.52 -33.87 -2.26
N GLU A 85 -27.77 -33.22 -1.12
CA GLU A 85 -28.64 -33.77 -0.07
C GLU A 85 -30.10 -33.95 -0.54
N ARG A 86 -30.65 -32.98 -1.29
CA ARG A 86 -32.00 -33.11 -1.87
C ARG A 86 -32.10 -34.22 -2.91
N GLU A 87 -31.08 -34.40 -3.73
CA GLU A 87 -31.01 -35.48 -4.73
C GLU A 87 -30.93 -36.85 -4.04
N ARG A 88 -30.16 -36.95 -2.95
CA ARG A 88 -30.08 -38.17 -2.13
C ARG A 88 -31.41 -38.53 -1.48
N GLN A 89 -32.18 -37.54 -1.00
CA GLN A 89 -33.52 -37.74 -0.45
C GLN A 89 -34.55 -38.17 -1.49
N THR A 90 -34.40 -37.74 -2.74
CA THR A 90 -35.34 -38.07 -3.82
C THR A 90 -35.04 -39.37 -4.53
N ASN A 91 -33.80 -39.90 -4.46
CA ASN A 91 -33.44 -41.18 -5.07
C ASN A 91 -32.51 -42.02 -4.17
N PRO A 92 -33.05 -42.74 -3.17
CA PRO A 92 -32.27 -43.46 -2.15
C PRO A 92 -31.45 -44.65 -2.67
N SER A 93 -31.65 -45.06 -3.92
CA SER A 93 -31.01 -46.24 -4.53
C SER A 93 -29.75 -45.92 -5.34
N ALA A 94 -29.44 -44.64 -5.55
CA ALA A 94 -28.18 -44.22 -6.16
C ALA A 94 -27.05 -44.35 -5.13
N MET A 95 -26.07 -45.20 -5.46
CA MET A 95 -25.01 -45.71 -4.59
C MET A 95 -24.39 -44.68 -3.63
N GLU A 96 -24.25 -45.09 -2.37
CA GLU A 96 -23.29 -44.52 -1.41
C GLU A 96 -21.88 -44.85 -1.91
N VAL A 97 -21.37 -44.08 -2.85
CA VAL A 97 -19.93 -43.98 -3.03
C VAL A 97 -19.47 -43.01 -1.94
N GLU A 98 -18.52 -43.45 -1.12
CA GLU A 98 -17.77 -42.60 -0.21
C GLU A 98 -16.97 -41.62 -1.08
N GLU A 99 -17.67 -40.60 -1.59
CA GLU A 99 -17.11 -39.59 -2.47
C GLU A 99 -16.32 -38.65 -1.56
N ASP A 100 -15.00 -38.72 -1.65
CA ASP A 100 -14.09 -37.79 -0.98
C ASP A 100 -14.61 -36.37 -1.18
N ASP A 101 -15.10 -35.73 -0.12
CA ASP A 101 -15.60 -34.36 -0.16
C ASP A 101 -14.41 -33.42 -0.41
N PRO A 102 -14.19 -32.96 -1.66
CA PRO A 102 -12.98 -32.24 -1.97
C PRO A 102 -13.09 -30.84 -1.37
N VAL A 103 -11.99 -30.36 -0.77
CA VAL A 103 -11.95 -28.99 -0.23
C VAL A 103 -12.32 -28.01 -1.36
N PRO A 104 -13.37 -27.18 -1.19
CA PRO A 104 -13.78 -26.24 -2.22
C PRO A 104 -12.67 -25.21 -2.47
N GLU A 105 -12.15 -25.21 -3.68
CA GLU A 105 -11.10 -24.28 -4.12
C GLU A 105 -11.69 -22.98 -4.68
N ILE A 106 -11.02 -21.86 -4.42
CA ILE A 106 -11.36 -20.57 -5.03
C ILE A 106 -10.84 -20.59 -6.47
N ARG A 107 -11.76 -20.81 -7.41
CA ARG A 107 -11.56 -20.78 -8.86
C ARG A 107 -11.58 -19.37 -9.48
N ARG A 108 -11.20 -19.30 -10.77
CA ARG A 108 -11.12 -18.05 -11.54
C ARG A 108 -12.45 -17.30 -11.68
N ASP A 109 -13.54 -18.02 -11.86
CA ASP A 109 -14.91 -17.50 -11.94
C ASP A 109 -15.32 -16.68 -10.70
N HIS A 110 -14.93 -17.11 -9.50
CA HIS A 110 -15.17 -16.34 -8.27
C HIS A 110 -14.43 -15.00 -8.28
N PHE A 111 -13.20 -14.96 -8.84
CA PHE A 111 -12.44 -13.72 -8.99
C PHE A 111 -13.03 -12.82 -10.08
N GLU A 112 -13.50 -13.38 -11.20
CA GLU A 112 -14.20 -12.63 -12.24
C GLU A 112 -15.44 -11.92 -11.69
N GLU A 113 -16.26 -12.64 -10.92
CA GLU A 113 -17.46 -12.08 -10.30
C GLU A 113 -17.11 -11.08 -9.19
N ALA A 114 -16.08 -11.35 -8.38
CA ALA A 114 -15.59 -10.39 -7.38
C ALA A 114 -15.11 -9.08 -8.02
N MET A 115 -14.42 -9.17 -9.17
CA MET A 115 -13.84 -8.02 -9.86
C MET A 115 -14.90 -7.08 -10.45
N ARG A 116 -16.09 -7.59 -10.82
CA ARG A 116 -17.20 -6.76 -11.32
C ARG A 116 -17.66 -5.69 -10.34
N PHE A 117 -17.53 -5.97 -9.05
CA PHE A 117 -17.95 -5.05 -7.99
C PHE A 117 -16.78 -4.34 -7.31
N ALA A 118 -15.54 -4.65 -7.73
CA ALA A 118 -14.36 -4.08 -7.14
C ALA A 118 -14.20 -2.61 -7.59
N ARG A 119 -14.01 -1.71 -6.63
CA ARG A 119 -13.85 -0.28 -6.89
C ARG A 119 -12.60 0.24 -6.17
N ARG A 120 -11.86 1.11 -6.84
CA ARG A 120 -10.74 1.85 -6.24
C ARG A 120 -11.24 2.74 -5.10
N SER A 121 -10.63 2.61 -3.93
CA SER A 121 -10.92 3.50 -2.79
C SER A 121 -10.24 4.86 -2.90
N VAL A 122 -9.12 4.95 -3.64
CA VAL A 122 -8.32 6.17 -3.78
C VAL A 122 -8.47 6.77 -5.18
N SER A 123 -8.82 8.06 -5.25
CA SER A 123 -8.98 8.81 -6.50
C SER A 123 -7.65 9.25 -7.10
N ASP A 124 -7.60 9.47 -8.43
CA ASP A 124 -6.38 9.95 -9.10
C ASP A 124 -5.93 11.33 -8.61
N ASN A 125 -6.87 12.18 -8.19
CA ASN A 125 -6.57 13.48 -7.61
C ASN A 125 -5.83 13.35 -6.28
N ASP A 126 -6.25 12.39 -5.44
CA ASP A 126 -5.60 12.18 -4.16
C ASP A 126 -4.23 11.57 -4.32
N ILE A 127 -4.06 10.62 -5.26
CA ILE A 127 -2.75 10.05 -5.61
C ILE A 127 -1.75 11.17 -5.96
N ARG A 128 -2.14 12.09 -6.85
CA ARG A 128 -1.28 13.23 -7.23
C ARG A 128 -0.92 14.12 -6.04
N LYS A 129 -1.88 14.41 -5.16
CA LYS A 129 -1.63 15.20 -3.94
C LYS A 129 -0.63 14.51 -3.02
N TYR A 130 -0.75 13.19 -2.83
CA TYR A 130 0.18 12.44 -1.98
C TYR A 130 1.57 12.33 -2.60
N GLU A 131 1.70 12.15 -3.92
CA GLU A 131 2.98 12.14 -4.61
C GLU A 131 3.69 13.50 -4.54
N MET A 132 2.97 14.61 -4.80
CA MET A 132 3.52 15.96 -4.67
C MET A 132 3.99 16.25 -3.23
N PHE A 133 3.21 15.82 -2.25
CA PHE A 133 3.57 15.97 -0.84
C PHE A 133 4.85 15.19 -0.50
N ALA A 134 4.98 13.94 -0.95
CA ALA A 134 6.16 13.11 -0.71
C ALA A 134 7.45 13.73 -1.31
N GLN A 135 7.37 14.26 -2.54
CA GLN A 135 8.50 14.95 -3.19
C GLN A 135 8.93 16.20 -2.44
N THR A 136 7.97 17.03 -2.03
CA THR A 136 8.22 18.27 -1.26
C THR A 136 8.86 17.96 0.09
N LEU A 137 8.45 16.84 0.72
CA LEU A 137 8.96 16.42 2.02
C LEU A 137 10.44 16.00 1.99
N GLN A 138 10.89 15.38 0.90
CA GLN A 138 12.29 15.03 0.71
C GLN A 138 13.18 16.26 0.50
N GLN A 139 12.65 17.34 -0.07
CA GLN A 139 13.38 18.59 -0.26
C GLN A 139 13.51 19.39 1.03
N SER A 140 12.46 19.46 1.87
CA SER A 140 12.48 20.24 3.11
C SER A 140 13.39 19.67 4.20
N ARG A 141 13.80 18.39 4.08
CA ARG A 141 14.77 17.74 4.97
C ARG A 141 16.21 17.76 4.47
N GLY A 142 16.49 18.52 3.41
CA GLY A 142 17.85 18.83 3.00
C GLY A 142 18.56 19.63 4.10
N PHE A 143 19.26 18.94 5.01
CA PHE A 143 20.34 19.53 5.79
C PHE A 143 21.28 20.19 4.77
N GLY A 144 21.42 21.51 4.83
CA GLY A 144 22.39 22.23 3.99
C GLY A 144 23.72 21.48 4.05
N SER A 145 24.20 21.07 2.88
CA SER A 145 25.36 20.20 2.66
C SER A 145 26.43 20.38 3.74
N PHE A 146 26.36 19.60 4.81
CA PHE A 146 27.36 19.61 5.86
C PHE A 146 28.53 18.77 5.37
N ARG A 147 29.59 19.46 4.93
CA ARG A 147 30.87 18.84 4.63
C ARG A 147 31.85 19.24 5.73
N PHE A 148 32.45 18.25 6.38
CA PHE A 148 33.64 18.50 7.17
C PHE A 148 34.73 19.08 6.25
N PRO A 149 35.46 20.12 6.69
CA PRO A 149 36.61 20.59 5.93
C PRO A 149 37.58 19.42 5.76
N SER A 150 37.84 19.07 4.51
CA SER A 150 38.81 18.04 4.16
C SER A 150 40.18 18.55 4.59
N GLY A 151 40.72 17.97 5.67
CA GLY A 151 41.99 18.38 6.23
C GLY A 151 43.13 18.15 5.25
N ASN A 152 43.53 19.21 4.54
CA ASN A 152 44.91 19.42 4.12
C ASN A 152 45.18 20.89 3.77
N GLN A 153 45.23 21.75 4.79
CA GLN A 153 46.03 22.97 4.75
C GLN A 153 46.26 23.45 6.18
N GLY A 154 47.51 23.35 6.64
CA GLY A 154 47.94 23.96 7.89
C GLY A 154 47.85 25.49 7.78
N GLY A 155 47.47 26.14 8.88
CA GLY A 155 47.66 27.58 9.04
C GLY A 155 46.56 28.28 9.84
N ALA A 156 46.96 28.78 11.01
CA ALA A 156 46.33 29.81 11.84
C ALA A 156 45.05 29.43 12.62
N GLY A 157 45.22 29.32 13.95
CA GLY A 157 44.15 29.26 14.94
C GLY A 157 43.37 30.58 15.09
N PRO A 158 42.39 30.63 16.01
CA PRO A 158 41.43 31.73 16.09
C PRO A 158 42.07 32.97 16.74
N SER A 159 42.13 34.08 16.00
CA SER A 159 42.48 35.38 16.58
C SER A 159 41.26 36.01 17.25
N GLN A 160 41.37 36.17 18.56
CA GLN A 160 40.49 36.96 19.44
C GLN A 160 40.80 38.46 19.28
N GLY A 161 39.75 39.30 19.37
CA GLY A 161 39.83 40.77 19.57
C GLY A 161 39.88 41.60 18.27
N THR A 162 39.34 42.80 18.14
CA THR A 162 38.75 43.76 19.11
C THR A 162 38.22 44.96 18.29
N GLY A 163 37.11 45.59 18.73
CA GLY A 163 36.92 47.05 18.73
C GLY A 163 36.70 47.84 17.42
N GLY A 164 35.45 48.24 17.18
CA GLY A 164 35.01 49.65 17.27
C GLY A 164 35.29 50.67 16.15
N SER A 165 34.26 51.51 15.90
CA SER A 165 34.20 52.79 15.15
C SER A 165 33.95 52.64 13.64
N GLY A 166 33.00 53.28 12.96
CA GLY A 166 32.12 54.41 13.26
C GLY A 166 31.85 55.13 11.92
N GLY A 167 30.61 55.51 11.62
CA GLY A 167 30.29 56.32 10.43
C GLY A 167 28.86 56.13 9.92
N GLY A 168 27.95 56.98 10.38
CA GLY A 168 26.59 57.10 9.83
C GLY A 168 26.48 58.16 8.73
N ASN A 169 25.43 58.02 7.91
CA ASN A 169 24.53 59.07 7.37
C ASN A 169 23.45 58.32 6.53
N VAL A 170 22.12 58.34 6.77
CA VAL A 170 21.10 59.39 6.98
C VAL A 170 20.44 59.85 5.65
N TYR A 171 19.15 59.47 5.49
CA TYR A 171 18.01 59.94 4.64
C TYR A 171 18.15 59.95 3.08
N SER A 172 17.10 59.75 2.25
CA SER A 172 15.70 60.23 2.34
C SER A 172 14.65 59.34 1.67
N GLU A 173 13.42 59.46 2.19
CA GLU A 173 12.11 59.17 1.57
C GLU A 173 11.75 60.22 0.49
N ASP A 174 10.96 59.80 -0.49
CA ASP A 174 9.68 60.42 -0.89
C ASP A 174 8.81 59.35 -1.59
#